data_AF-A0A1R3FRA1-F1
#
_entry.id   AF-A0A1R3FRA1-F1
#
_cell.length_a   1.000
_cell.length_b   1.000
_cell.length_c   1.000
_cell.angle_alpha   90.00
_cell.angle_beta   90.00
_cell.angle_gamma   90.00
#
_symmetry.space_group_name_H-M   'P 1'
#
loop_
_entity.id
_entity.type
_entity.pdbx_description
1 polymer ?
#
loop_
_entity_poly.entity_id
_entity_poly.type
_entity_poly.pdbx_seq_one_letter_code
_entity_poly.pdbx_strand_id
1 'polypeptide(L)'
;MKVEYKATCKAEGLLVNAFQRLLDGKPLHLKATGKLTLNRINNEAQLGNSYVHKFKEFVAYAKPVIDEYNLNRDKAMTTGLDIELDVPLSELDRLKHQLKKANELKDKYRTQRDNAVKARKQLEAENARLRFRVFDLQQELLDENSVVTPIK
;
A
#
# COMPACT_ATOMS: atom_id res chain seq x y z
N MET A 1 -1.55 -25.76 0.06
CA MET A 1 -2.09 -25.61 -1.31
C MET A 1 -1.40 -26.64 -2.19
N LYS A 2 -2.12 -27.45 -2.97
CA LYS A 2 -1.50 -28.47 -3.85
C LYS A 2 -1.40 -27.93 -5.27
N VAL A 3 -0.22 -28.02 -5.86
CA VAL A 3 0.02 -27.63 -7.26
C VAL A 3 -0.51 -28.72 -8.19
N GLU A 4 -1.53 -28.40 -9.00
CA GLU A 4 -2.17 -29.36 -9.93
C GLU A 4 -1.57 -29.35 -11.34
N TYR A 5 -0.43 -28.68 -11.52
CA TYR A 5 0.22 -28.53 -12.81
C TYR A 5 0.90 -29.83 -13.28
N LYS A 6 0.52 -30.33 -14.45
CA LYS A 6 1.14 -31.51 -15.07
C LYS A 6 2.43 -31.09 -15.81
N ALA A 7 3.57 -31.48 -15.27
CA ALA A 7 4.86 -31.24 -15.92
C ALA A 7 5.00 -32.04 -17.22
N THR A 8 5.45 -31.39 -18.29
CA THR A 8 5.72 -32.00 -19.60
C THR A 8 7.17 -32.47 -19.74
N CYS A 9 8.09 -31.90 -18.94
CA CYS A 9 9.52 -32.19 -19.01
C CYS A 9 10.15 -32.34 -17.61
N LYS A 10 11.26 -33.07 -17.50
CA LYS A 10 11.97 -33.32 -16.23
C LYS A 10 12.32 -32.03 -15.48
N ALA A 11 12.80 -31.01 -16.20
CA ALA A 11 13.16 -29.73 -15.60
C ALA A 11 11.94 -28.94 -15.08
N GLU A 12 10.79 -29.10 -15.73
CA GLU A 12 9.53 -28.51 -15.29
C GLU A 12 8.98 -29.22 -14.05
N GLY A 13 9.15 -30.54 -13.96
CA GLY A 13 8.84 -31.31 -12.76
C GLY A 13 9.66 -30.87 -11.54
N LEU A 14 10.94 -30.51 -11.74
CA LEU A 14 11.78 -29.95 -10.67
C LEU A 14 11.24 -28.59 -10.18
N LEU A 15 10.76 -27.74 -11.09
CA LEU A 15 10.14 -26.45 -10.75
C LEU A 15 8.84 -26.63 -9.97
N VAL A 16 7.97 -27.55 -10.39
CA VAL A 16 6.72 -27.86 -9.68
C VAL A 16 6.99 -28.37 -8.27
N ASN A 17 7.95 -29.28 -8.11
CA ASN A 17 8.33 -29.81 -6.80
C ASN A 17 8.96 -28.73 -5.91
N ALA A 18 9.83 -27.87 -6.46
CA ALA A 18 10.38 -26.72 -5.75
C ALA A 18 9.28 -25.74 -5.32
N PHE A 19 8.30 -25.52 -6.19
CA PHE A 19 7.16 -24.65 -5.89
C PHE A 19 6.30 -25.22 -4.76
N GLN A 20 5.99 -26.51 -4.79
CA GLN A 20 5.26 -27.19 -3.72
C GLN A 20 6.01 -27.12 -2.38
N ARG A 21 7.32 -27.40 -2.37
CA ARG A 21 8.15 -27.28 -1.16
C ARG A 21 8.14 -25.87 -0.56
N LEU A 22 8.16 -24.85 -1.40
CA LEU A 22 8.10 -23.46 -0.97
C LEU A 22 6.73 -23.08 -0.40
N LEU A 23 5.65 -23.62 -0.96
CA LEU A 23 4.28 -23.45 -0.43
C LEU A 23 4.11 -24.18 0.91
N ASP A 24 4.75 -25.34 1.07
CA ASP A 24 4.72 -26.13 2.30
C ASP A 24 5.72 -25.65 3.36
N GLY A 25 6.46 -24.55 3.10
CA GLY A 25 7.39 -23.95 4.05
C GLY A 25 8.68 -24.73 4.28
N LYS A 26 8.98 -25.75 3.47
CA LYS A 26 10.14 -26.67 3.62
C LYS A 26 11.13 -26.56 2.45
N PRO A 27 11.78 -25.40 2.22
CA PRO A 27 12.83 -25.31 1.22
C PRO A 27 14.07 -26.10 1.61
N LEU A 28 14.79 -26.62 0.62
CA LEU A 28 16.02 -27.40 0.77
C LEU A 28 17.27 -26.54 0.56
N HIS A 29 17.24 -25.62 -0.40
CA HIS A 29 18.43 -24.87 -0.82
C HIS A 29 18.36 -23.38 -0.47
N LEU A 30 17.17 -22.89 -0.14
CA LEU A 30 16.94 -21.50 0.23
C LEU A 30 16.48 -21.36 1.68
N LYS A 31 16.59 -20.14 2.19
CA LYS A 31 16.00 -19.79 3.50
C LYS A 31 14.49 -19.95 3.44
N ALA A 32 13.89 -20.42 4.53
CA ALA A 32 12.43 -20.50 4.70
C ALA A 32 11.74 -19.13 4.61
N THR A 33 12.45 -18.06 4.96
CA THR A 33 11.90 -16.71 5.07
C THR A 33 11.92 -15.93 3.75
N GLY A 34 10.88 -15.10 3.56
CA GLY A 34 10.80 -14.12 2.46
C GLY A 34 9.55 -14.26 1.59
N LYS A 35 9.38 -13.34 0.63
CA LYS A 35 8.31 -13.40 -0.38
C LYS A 35 8.59 -14.51 -1.40
N LEU A 36 7.52 -15.07 -1.96
CA LEU A 36 7.63 -16.05 -3.03
C LEU A 36 7.81 -15.31 -4.35
N THR A 37 8.81 -15.70 -5.14
CA THR A 37 9.08 -15.12 -6.47
C THR A 37 9.48 -16.22 -7.43
N LEU A 38 9.31 -15.99 -8.73
CA LEU A 38 9.72 -16.94 -9.78
C LEU A 38 11.22 -17.26 -9.69
N ASN A 39 12.05 -16.27 -9.35
CA ASN A 39 13.48 -16.47 -9.16
C ASN A 39 13.77 -17.36 -7.94
N ARG A 40 12.98 -17.22 -6.87
CA ARG A 40 13.10 -18.07 -5.68
C ARG A 40 12.77 -19.52 -6.00
N ILE A 41 11.72 -19.77 -6.79
CA ILE A 41 11.38 -21.12 -7.26
C ILE A 41 12.50 -21.69 -8.14
N ASN A 42 13.05 -20.88 -9.04
CA ASN A 42 14.16 -21.29 -9.92
C ASN A 42 15.42 -21.69 -9.14
N ASN A 43 15.78 -20.91 -8.13
CA ASN A 43 16.96 -21.16 -7.29
C ASN A 43 16.75 -22.38 -6.37
N GLU A 44 15.54 -22.59 -5.86
CA GLU A 44 15.19 -23.80 -5.09
C GLU A 44 15.18 -25.07 -5.96
N ALA A 45 14.96 -24.93 -7.27
CA ALA A 45 15.11 -26.01 -8.25
C ALA A 45 16.55 -26.21 -8.75
N GLN A 46 17.51 -25.37 -8.29
CA GLN A 46 18.91 -25.34 -8.74
C GLN A 46 19.09 -25.24 -10.26
N LEU A 47 18.18 -24.55 -10.94
CA LEU A 47 18.27 -24.32 -12.37
C LEU A 47 19.06 -23.04 -12.68
N GLY A 48 19.61 -22.95 -13.88
CA GLY A 48 20.35 -21.77 -14.33
C GLY A 48 19.54 -20.48 -14.22
N ASN A 49 20.22 -19.34 -14.16
CA ASN A 49 19.56 -18.04 -14.07
C ASN A 49 18.46 -17.89 -15.12
N SER A 50 17.30 -17.41 -14.71
CA SER A 50 16.16 -17.14 -15.60
C SER A 50 15.58 -18.36 -16.34
N TYR A 51 16.00 -19.59 -16.00
CA TYR A 51 15.57 -20.80 -16.72
C TYR A 51 14.05 -21.04 -16.60
N VAL A 52 13.42 -20.60 -15.50
CA VAL A 52 11.97 -20.61 -15.30
C VAL A 52 11.18 -19.93 -16.44
N HIS A 53 11.74 -18.90 -17.10
CA HIS A 53 11.04 -18.17 -18.16
C HIS A 53 10.90 -18.98 -19.46
N LYS A 54 11.63 -20.09 -19.59
CA LYS A 54 11.47 -21.02 -20.70
C LYS A 54 10.09 -21.68 -20.69
N PHE A 55 9.48 -21.84 -19.52
CA PHE A 55 8.19 -22.50 -19.33
C PHE A 55 7.09 -21.45 -19.11
N LYS A 56 6.57 -20.90 -20.21
CA LYS A 56 5.57 -19.83 -20.16
C LYS A 56 4.25 -20.27 -19.51
N GLU A 57 3.84 -21.51 -19.72
CA GLU A 57 2.62 -22.08 -19.14
C GLU A 57 2.73 -22.21 -17.63
N PHE A 58 3.85 -22.76 -17.13
CA PHE A 58 4.15 -22.80 -15.71
C PHE A 58 4.19 -21.40 -15.08
N VAL A 59 4.81 -20.42 -15.75
CA VAL A 59 4.86 -19.04 -15.25
C VAL A 59 3.47 -18.41 -15.19
N ALA A 60 2.61 -18.67 -16.19
CA ALA A 60 1.24 -18.19 -16.20
C ALA A 60 0.41 -18.78 -15.06
N TYR A 61 0.61 -20.07 -14.73
CA TYR A 61 -0.02 -20.73 -13.59
C TYR A 61 0.55 -20.26 -12.24
N ALA A 62 1.87 -20.12 -12.13
CA ALA A 62 2.54 -19.83 -10.87
C ALA A 62 2.31 -18.38 -10.41
N LYS A 63 2.26 -17.40 -11.33
CA LYS A 63 2.05 -15.98 -10.98
C LYS A 63 0.83 -15.72 -10.08
N PRO A 64 -0.41 -16.12 -10.45
CA PRO A 64 -1.57 -15.86 -9.60
C PRO A 64 -1.45 -16.53 -8.22
N VAL A 65 -0.92 -17.75 -8.17
CA VAL A 65 -0.72 -18.48 -6.91
C VAL A 65 0.34 -17.80 -6.03
N ILE A 66 1.42 -17.30 -6.63
CA ILE A 66 2.44 -16.51 -5.93
C ILE A 66 1.85 -15.23 -5.38
N ASP A 67 1.03 -14.54 -6.16
CA ASP A 67 0.41 -13.28 -5.76
C ASP A 67 -0.59 -13.50 -4.62
N GLU A 68 -1.40 -14.56 -4.67
CA GLU A 68 -2.28 -14.97 -3.57
C GLU A 68 -1.51 -15.29 -2.29
N TYR A 69 -0.42 -16.07 -2.39
CA TYR A 69 0.42 -16.39 -1.25
C TYR A 69 1.06 -15.13 -0.63
N ASN A 70 1.60 -14.25 -1.47
CA ASN A 70 2.21 -13.00 -1.01
C ASN A 70 1.16 -12.04 -0.42
N LEU A 71 -0.04 -11.99 -1.00
CA LEU A 71 -1.15 -11.19 -0.47
C LEU A 71 -1.61 -11.70 0.89
N ASN A 72 -1.73 -13.03 1.06
CA ASN A 72 -2.09 -13.64 2.34
C ASN A 72 -1.01 -13.38 3.39
N ARG A 73 0.27 -13.46 3.02
CA ARG A 73 1.39 -13.09 3.88
C ARG A 73 1.37 -11.61 4.27
N ASP A 74 1.12 -10.72 3.31
CA ASP A 74 1.02 -9.28 3.57
C ASP A 74 -0.22 -8.97 4.44
N LYS A 75 -1.36 -9.65 4.24
CA LYS A 75 -2.56 -9.53 5.09
C LYS A 75 -2.32 -10.03 6.52
N ALA A 76 -1.67 -11.18 6.70
CA ALA A 76 -1.26 -11.70 8.01
C ALA A 76 -0.41 -10.65 8.75
N MET A 77 0.56 -10.06 8.04
CA MET A 77 1.43 -9.00 8.56
C MET A 77 0.69 -7.71 8.94
N THR A 78 -0.39 -7.37 8.23
CA THR A 78 -1.12 -6.11 8.42
C THR A 78 -2.18 -6.20 9.52
N THR A 79 -2.83 -7.36 9.64
CA THR A 79 -4.00 -7.56 10.50
C THR A 79 -3.64 -8.08 11.88
N GLY A 80 -2.40 -8.57 12.08
CA GLY A 80 -1.99 -9.20 13.35
C GLY A 80 -2.79 -10.47 13.67
N LEU A 81 -3.52 -10.99 12.69
CA LEU A 81 -4.14 -12.30 12.77
C LEU A 81 -3.03 -13.32 12.55
N ASP A 82 -2.85 -14.20 13.53
CA ASP A 82 -2.12 -15.46 13.41
C ASP A 82 -2.83 -16.33 12.36
N ILE A 83 -2.74 -15.94 11.09
CA ILE A 83 -2.91 -16.88 9.99
C ILE A 83 -1.72 -17.80 10.15
N GLU A 84 -1.99 -19.07 10.42
CA GLU A 84 -1.02 -20.16 10.52
C GLU A 84 -0.15 -20.22 9.25
N LEU A 85 0.81 -19.31 9.12
CA LEU A 85 1.97 -19.51 8.29
C LEU A 85 2.89 -20.38 9.14
N ASP A 86 3.08 -21.62 8.72
CA ASP A 86 3.99 -22.62 9.31
C ASP A 86 5.47 -22.18 9.32
N VAL A 87 5.76 -20.93 8.96
CA VAL A 87 7.07 -20.31 8.97
C VAL A 87 7.02 -19.03 9.81
N PRO A 88 7.71 -18.99 10.97
CA PRO A 88 7.78 -17.78 11.78
C PRO A 88 8.35 -16.63 10.95
N LEU A 89 7.57 -15.56 10.84
CA LEU A 89 8.01 -14.32 10.22
C LEU A 89 9.23 -13.78 10.97
N SER A 90 10.31 -13.53 10.24
CA SER A 90 11.54 -12.96 10.82
C SER A 90 11.23 -11.61 11.46
N GLU A 91 11.66 -11.40 12.69
CA GLU A 91 11.45 -10.16 13.45
C GLU A 91 11.80 -8.90 12.64
N LEU A 92 12.83 -8.99 11.81
CA LEU A 92 13.29 -7.92 10.94
C LEU A 92 12.22 -7.49 9.92
N ASP A 93 11.47 -8.43 9.35
CA ASP A 93 10.38 -8.13 8.41
C ASP A 93 9.23 -7.43 9.12
N ARG A 94 8.91 -7.84 10.36
CA ARG A 94 7.89 -7.19 11.20
C ARG A 94 8.29 -5.75 11.51
N LEU A 95 9.53 -5.51 11.92
CA LEU A 95 10.06 -4.17 12.22
C LEU A 95 10.01 -3.25 10.99
N LYS A 96 10.42 -3.74 9.82
CA LYS A 96 10.34 -2.98 8.56
C LYS A 96 8.91 -2.53 8.23
N HIS A 97 7.93 -3.42 8.43
CA HIS A 97 6.53 -3.08 8.21
C HIS A 97 5.99 -2.06 9.22
N GLN A 98 6.32 -2.20 10.50
CA GLN A 98 5.95 -1.22 11.52
C GLN A 98 6.53 0.18 11.20
N LEU A 99 7.80 0.22 10.78
CA LEU A 99 8.46 1.46 10.37
C LEU A 99 7.75 2.09 9.17
N LYS A 100 7.41 1.30 8.15
CA LYS A 100 6.68 1.79 6.97
C LYS A 100 5.33 2.38 7.36
N LYS A 101 4.55 1.67 8.19
CA LYS A 101 3.24 2.13 8.69
C LYS A 101 3.35 3.43 9.49
N ALA A 102 4.38 3.56 10.33
CA ALA A 102 4.63 4.78 11.10
C ALA A 102 4.96 5.98 10.20
N ASN A 103 5.77 5.78 9.15
CA ASN A 103 6.09 6.84 8.19
C ASN A 103 4.86 7.28 7.39
N GLU A 104 4.08 6.33 6.87
CA GLU A 104 2.84 6.62 6.14
C GLU A 104 1.86 7.43 6.99
N LEU A 105 1.72 7.06 8.28
CA LEU A 105 0.86 7.78 9.20
C LEU A 105 1.36 9.20 9.47
N LYS A 106 2.68 9.37 9.63
CA LYS A 106 3.30 10.68 9.84
C LYS A 106 3.11 11.61 8.65
N ASP A 107 3.29 11.10 7.44
CA ASP A 107 3.11 11.89 6.22
C ASP A 107 1.64 12.27 6.03
N LYS A 108 0.70 11.36 6.30
CA LYS A 108 -0.73 11.66 6.31
C LYS A 108 -1.08 12.79 7.27
N TYR A 109 -0.58 12.75 8.51
CA TYR A 109 -0.84 13.81 9.48
C TYR A 109 -0.22 15.16 9.09
N ARG A 110 0.96 15.15 8.46
CA ARG A 110 1.59 16.37 7.93
C ARG A 110 0.70 17.01 6.86
N THR A 111 0.24 16.23 5.88
CA THR A 111 -0.65 16.73 4.83
C THR A 111 -1.96 17.26 5.39
N GLN A 112 -2.58 16.54 6.34
CA GLN A 112 -3.82 17.00 6.97
C GLN A 112 -3.64 18.32 7.71
N ARG A 113 -2.55 18.46 8.46
CA ARG A 113 -2.19 19.71 9.16
C ARG A 113 -2.01 20.85 8.17
N ASP A 114 -1.21 20.64 7.12
CA ASP A 114 -0.88 21.70 6.16
C ASP A 114 -2.13 22.16 5.39
N ASN A 115 -3.01 21.21 5.04
CA ASN A 115 -4.31 21.51 4.44
C ASN A 115 -5.22 22.32 5.39
N ALA A 116 -5.28 21.94 6.68
CA ALA A 116 -6.07 22.66 7.66
C ALA A 116 -5.57 24.10 7.87
N VAL A 117 -4.25 24.30 7.92
CA VAL A 117 -3.65 25.64 8.01
C VAL A 117 -3.98 26.46 6.77
N LYS A 118 -3.90 25.87 5.57
CA LYS A 118 -4.24 26.56 4.32
C LYS A 118 -5.73 26.95 4.27
N ALA A 119 -6.62 26.02 4.62
CA ALA A 119 -8.06 26.27 4.66
C ALA A 119 -8.41 27.38 5.68
N ARG A 120 -7.78 27.37 6.86
CA ARG A 120 -7.97 28.41 7.87
C ARG A 120 -7.58 29.79 7.35
N LYS A 121 -6.41 29.90 6.71
CA LYS A 121 -5.94 31.17 6.13
C LYS A 121 -6.89 31.69 5.03
N GLN A 122 -7.40 30.81 4.18
CA GLN A 122 -8.35 31.18 3.13
C GLN A 122 -9.67 31.70 3.75
N LEU A 123 -10.19 30.99 4.75
CA LEU A 123 -11.40 31.38 5.47
C LEU A 123 -11.23 32.70 6.22
N GLU A 124 -10.08 32.93 6.86
CA GLU A 124 -9.75 34.20 7.52
C GLU A 124 -9.75 35.35 6.51
N ALA A 125 -9.13 35.16 5.34
CA ALA A 125 -9.07 36.17 4.28
C ALA A 125 -10.45 36.50 3.70
N GLU A 126 -11.27 35.48 3.41
CA GLU A 126 -12.64 35.69 2.92
C GLU A 126 -13.52 36.39 3.96
N ASN A 127 -13.43 35.99 5.23
CA ASN A 127 -14.15 36.67 6.31
C ASN A 127 -13.73 38.13 6.45
N ALA A 128 -12.43 38.44 6.38
CA ALA A 128 -11.96 39.82 6.41
C ALA A 128 -12.54 40.63 5.24
N ARG A 129 -12.51 40.07 4.02
CA ARG A 129 -13.08 40.71 2.82
C ARG A 129 -14.58 40.97 2.97
N LEU A 130 -15.35 39.98 3.46
CA LEU A 130 -16.78 40.12 3.67
C LEU A 130 -17.11 41.18 4.73
N ARG A 131 -16.39 41.17 5.86
CA ARG A 131 -16.57 42.17 6.92
C ARG A 131 -16.27 43.59 6.44
N PHE A 132 -15.22 43.75 5.65
CA PHE A 132 -14.90 45.03 5.03
C PHE A 132 -16.03 45.49 4.10
N ARG A 133 -16.55 44.62 3.23
CA ARG A 133 -17.66 44.98 2.34
C ARG A 133 -18.94 45.30 3.10
N VAL A 134 -19.24 44.58 4.19
CA VAL A 134 -20.39 44.89 5.05
C VAL A 134 -20.23 46.27 5.68
N PHE A 135 -19.03 46.62 6.15
CA PHE A 135 -18.73 47.94 6.67
C PHE A 135 -18.94 49.04 5.60
N ASP A 136 -18.42 48.86 4.39
CA ASP A 136 -18.63 49.81 3.29
C ASP A 136 -20.12 50.01 3.00
N LEU A 137 -20.89 48.92 2.91
CA LEU A 137 -22.33 48.97 2.68
C LEU A 137 -23.08 49.70 3.81
N GLN A 138 -22.66 49.50 5.07
CA GLN A 138 -23.23 50.23 6.20
C GLN A 138 -22.95 51.73 6.09
N GLN A 139 -21.75 52.10 5.64
CA GLN A 139 -21.39 53.50 5.44
C GLN A 139 -22.19 54.13 4.29
N GLU A 140 -22.27 53.44 3.14
CA GLU A 140 -23.10 53.86 2.00
C GLU A 140 -24.57 54.11 2.44
N LEU A 141 -25.13 53.21 3.25
CA LEU A 141 -26.52 53.30 3.73
C LEU A 141 -26.74 54.41 4.77
N LEU A 142 -25.74 54.69 5.60
CA LEU A 142 -25.75 55.85 6.51
C LEU A 142 -25.69 57.16 5.74
N ASP A 143 -24.83 57.24 4.73
CA ASP A 143 -24.66 58.44 3.91
C ASP A 143 -25.94 58.73 3.10
N GLU A 144 -26.58 57.70 2.52
CA GLU A 144 -27.89 57.84 1.85
C GLU A 144 -29.00 58.31 2.80
N ASN A 145 -29.08 57.75 4.02
CA ASN A 145 -30.10 58.14 4.99
C ASN A 145 -29.86 59.55 5.58
N SER A 146 -28.61 60.01 5.66
CA SER A 146 -28.27 61.34 6.18
C SER A 146 -28.70 62.48 5.26
N VAL A 147 -28.93 62.22 3.97
CA VAL A 147 -29.30 63.24 2.98
C VAL A 147 -30.80 63.58 3.01
N VAL A 148 -31.64 62.80 3.72
CA VAL A 148 -33.12 62.88 3.63
C VAL A 148 -33.82 63.34 4.93
N THR A 149 -33.22 64.20 5.74
CA THR A 149 -33.98 64.94 6.77
C THR A 149 -34.22 66.38 6.34
N PRO A 150 -35.40 66.72 5.78
CA PRO A 150 -35.79 68.11 5.61
C PRO A 150 -36.01 68.71 7.00
N ILE A 151 -35.24 69.75 7.31
CA ILE A 151 -35.40 70.55 8.52
C ILE A 151 -36.77 71.22 8.44
N LYS A 152 -37.65 70.93 9.42
CA LYS A 152 -38.92 71.64 9.62
C LYS A 152 -38.69 72.93 10.38
#